data_AF-A0A945MZU3-F1
#
_entry.id   AF-A0A945MZU3-F1
#
_cell.length_a   1.000
_cell.length_b   1.000
_cell.length_c   1.000
_cell.angle_alpha   90.00
_cell.angle_beta   90.00
_cell.angle_gamma   90.00
#
_symmetry.space_group_name_H-M   'P 1'
#
loop_
_entity.id
_entity.type
_entity.pdbx_description
1 polymer ?
#
loop_
_entity_poly.entity_id
_entity_poly.type
_entity_poly.pdbx_seq_one_letter_code
_entity_poly.pdbx_strand_id
1 'polypeptide(L)'
;MPALFLVMLASLLAGYTLMTPAEFVALGESAFAQSLFSSNIYFLRHGGYFSGESELKPLLHTWSLSVEEQFYLLYPLLIFFLRRYQRALTAVLAIGFFASLTACVFISLYAPEETLPWTIFGNAPSINISFYMLPTRAWQLLAGGLLVLCPISYPARYAGILALAGIVFIGVSVFSFDSFIHYPGYYANLPVLGAVLVIQATENSGTRVGRVLSTDGFRWIGLISYSLYLWHWPLLSFHR
;
A
#
# COMPACT_ATOMS: atom_id res chain seq x y z
N MET A 1 -8.08 8.71 -10.75
CA MET A 1 -9.52 8.44 -10.92
C MET A 1 -9.93 8.16 -12.37
N PRO A 2 -9.71 9.01 -13.40
CA PRO A 2 -10.17 8.69 -14.77
C PRO A 2 -9.61 7.37 -15.31
N ALA A 3 -8.31 7.12 -15.09
CA ALA A 3 -7.66 5.88 -15.50
C ALA A 3 -8.22 4.64 -14.77
N LEU A 4 -8.57 4.77 -13.48
CA LEU A 4 -9.18 3.68 -12.70
C LEU A 4 -10.54 3.29 -13.28
N PHE A 5 -11.42 4.26 -13.54
CA PHE A 5 -12.75 3.97 -14.11
C PHE A 5 -12.63 3.36 -15.50
N LEU A 6 -11.65 3.79 -16.30
CA LEU A 6 -11.37 3.16 -17.60
C LEU A 6 -10.98 1.70 -17.45
N VAL A 7 -10.07 1.37 -16.53
CA VAL A 7 -9.63 0.00 -16.26
C VAL A 7 -10.78 -0.84 -15.72
N MET A 8 -11.59 -0.30 -14.80
CA MET A 8 -12.77 -1.00 -14.29
C MET A 8 -13.79 -1.30 -15.39
N LEU A 9 -14.07 -0.33 -16.26
CA LEU A 9 -14.96 -0.53 -17.40
C LEU A 9 -14.39 -1.58 -18.35
N ALA A 10 -13.11 -1.50 -18.70
CA ALA A 10 -12.45 -2.47 -19.56
C ALA A 10 -12.50 -3.88 -18.95
N SER A 11 -12.24 -4.02 -17.65
CA SER A 11 -12.33 -5.29 -16.92
C SER A 11 -13.76 -5.83 -16.91
N LEU A 12 -14.79 -4.99 -16.73
CA LEU A 12 -16.18 -5.42 -16.80
C LEU A 12 -16.56 -5.89 -18.21
N LEU A 13 -16.14 -5.18 -19.26
CA LEU A 13 -16.39 -5.59 -20.64
C LEU A 13 -15.70 -6.91 -20.97
N ALA A 14 -14.44 -7.07 -20.56
CA ALA A 14 -13.70 -8.32 -20.73
C ALA A 14 -14.35 -9.46 -19.93
N GLY A 15 -14.67 -9.21 -18.66
CA GLY A 15 -15.28 -10.19 -17.76
C GLY A 15 -16.63 -10.69 -18.25
N TYR A 16 -17.45 -9.83 -18.87
CA TYR A 16 -18.73 -10.24 -19.47
C TYR A 16 -18.54 -11.31 -20.56
N THR A 17 -17.43 -11.26 -21.29
CA THR A 17 -17.14 -12.21 -22.38
C THR A 17 -16.32 -13.42 -21.96
N LEU A 18 -15.46 -13.27 -20.94
CA LEU A 18 -14.44 -14.25 -20.58
C LEU A 18 -14.76 -15.06 -19.32
N MET A 19 -15.62 -14.54 -18.44
CA MET A 19 -15.89 -15.14 -17.13
C MET A 19 -17.26 -15.84 -17.09
N THR A 20 -17.41 -16.78 -16.16
CA THR A 20 -18.71 -17.39 -15.85
C THR A 20 -19.67 -16.37 -15.22
N PRO A 21 -21.00 -16.61 -15.24
CA PRO A 21 -21.96 -15.69 -14.61
C PRO A 21 -21.68 -15.39 -13.13
N ALA A 22 -21.23 -16.39 -12.36
CA ALA A 22 -20.91 -16.22 -10.95
C ALA A 22 -19.66 -15.33 -10.75
N GLU A 23 -18.60 -15.57 -11.53
CA GLU A 23 -17.38 -14.76 -11.50
C GLU A 23 -17.63 -13.32 -11.96
N PHE A 24 -18.47 -13.12 -12.97
CA PHE A 24 -18.84 -11.81 -13.45
C PHE A 24 -19.63 -11.00 -12.40
N VAL A 25 -20.52 -11.66 -11.65
CA VAL A 25 -21.19 -11.03 -10.49
C VAL A 25 -20.16 -10.60 -9.45
N ALA A 26 -19.22 -11.47 -9.08
CA ALA A 26 -18.15 -11.13 -8.13
C ALA A 26 -17.24 -10.00 -8.62
N LEU A 27 -16.97 -9.92 -9.93
CA LEU A 27 -16.27 -8.80 -10.55
C LEU A 27 -17.06 -7.50 -10.40
N GLY A 28 -18.37 -7.53 -10.69
CA GLY A 28 -19.27 -6.39 -10.51
C GLY A 28 -19.33 -5.89 -9.06
N GLU A 29 -19.42 -6.80 -8.09
CA GLU A 29 -19.38 -6.46 -6.67
C GLU A 29 -18.05 -5.83 -6.25
N SER A 30 -16.91 -6.36 -6.75
CA SER A 30 -15.60 -5.78 -6.49
C SER A 30 -15.44 -4.37 -7.09
N ALA A 31 -16.01 -4.15 -8.29
CA ALA A 31 -16.01 -2.85 -8.95
C ALA A 31 -16.89 -1.83 -8.19
N PHE A 32 -18.06 -2.28 -7.72
CA PHE A 32 -18.92 -1.47 -6.86
C PHE A 32 -18.21 -1.10 -5.55
N ALA A 33 -17.57 -2.06 -4.89
CA ALA A 33 -16.81 -1.83 -3.67
C ALA A 33 -15.67 -0.82 -3.87
N GLN A 34 -14.91 -0.94 -4.97
CA GLN A 34 -13.85 0.03 -5.31
C GLN A 34 -14.41 1.43 -5.56
N SER A 35 -15.59 1.56 -6.17
CA SER A 35 -16.25 2.87 -6.38
C SER A 35 -16.60 3.57 -5.06
N LEU A 36 -16.78 2.80 -3.99
CA LEU A 36 -17.01 3.30 -2.62
C LEU A 36 -15.73 3.35 -1.77
N PHE A 37 -14.55 3.17 -2.38
CA PHE A 37 -13.26 3.09 -1.67
C PHE A 37 -13.23 1.99 -0.60
N SER A 38 -13.88 0.86 -0.86
CA SER A 38 -14.09 -0.24 0.10
C SER A 38 -13.67 -1.61 -0.45
N SER A 39 -12.94 -1.66 -1.57
CA SER A 39 -12.52 -2.92 -2.17
C SER A 39 -11.64 -3.74 -1.22
N ASN A 40 -10.87 -3.08 -0.34
CA ASN A 40 -10.09 -3.74 0.70
C ASN A 40 -10.95 -4.52 1.71
N ILE A 41 -12.13 -4.00 2.06
CA ILE A 41 -13.09 -4.69 2.93
C ILE A 41 -13.76 -5.84 2.16
N TYR A 42 -14.10 -5.61 0.89
CA TYR A 42 -14.67 -6.63 0.03
C TYR A 42 -13.74 -7.84 -0.10
N PHE A 43 -12.48 -7.62 -0.49
CA PHE A 43 -11.50 -8.70 -0.66
C PHE A 43 -11.09 -9.35 0.66
N LEU A 44 -11.08 -8.63 1.78
CA LEU A 44 -10.91 -9.28 3.08
C LEU A 44 -11.97 -10.38 3.32
N ARG A 45 -13.22 -10.11 2.94
CA ARG A 45 -14.36 -11.01 3.18
C ARG A 45 -14.50 -12.12 2.13
N HIS A 46 -13.98 -11.91 0.92
CA HIS A 46 -14.17 -12.80 -0.23
C HIS A 46 -12.88 -13.51 -0.64
N GLY A 47 -12.08 -13.95 0.34
CA GLY A 47 -10.88 -14.76 0.14
C GLY A 47 -9.58 -13.97 0.28
N GLY A 48 -8.63 -14.56 1.01
CA GLY A 48 -7.36 -13.92 1.35
C GLY A 48 -6.47 -13.61 0.14
N TYR A 49 -5.56 -12.65 0.28
CA TYR A 49 -4.63 -12.28 -0.79
C TYR A 49 -3.74 -13.47 -1.23
N PHE A 50 -3.44 -14.35 -0.28
CA PHE A 50 -2.49 -15.46 -0.44
C PHE A 50 -3.14 -16.79 -0.87
N SER A 51 -4.43 -16.80 -1.23
CA SER A 51 -5.08 -17.99 -1.77
C SER A 51 -4.89 -18.09 -3.29
N GLY A 52 -4.74 -19.31 -3.84
CA GLY A 52 -4.55 -19.53 -5.28
C GLY A 52 -5.65 -18.93 -6.17
N GLU A 53 -6.90 -18.90 -5.70
CA GLU A 53 -8.03 -18.31 -6.44
C GLU A 53 -7.96 -16.77 -6.55
N SER A 54 -7.11 -16.11 -5.77
CA SER A 54 -7.03 -14.64 -5.78
C SER A 54 -6.36 -14.10 -7.04
N GLU A 55 -5.52 -14.90 -7.69
CA GLU A 55 -4.86 -14.55 -8.95
C GLU A 55 -5.85 -14.41 -10.12
N LEU A 56 -7.04 -15.02 -10.00
CA LEU A 56 -8.11 -14.97 -10.99
C LEU A 56 -9.03 -13.75 -10.82
N LYS A 57 -8.85 -12.94 -9.78
CA LYS A 57 -9.69 -11.77 -9.49
C LYS A 57 -9.13 -10.53 -10.20
N PRO A 58 -9.77 -10.01 -11.28
CA PRO A 58 -9.16 -8.97 -12.12
C PRO A 58 -8.94 -7.64 -11.41
N LEU A 59 -9.76 -7.33 -10.41
CA LEU A 59 -9.67 -6.09 -9.64
C LEU A 59 -9.04 -6.28 -8.26
N LEU A 60 -8.39 -7.43 -7.98
CA LEU A 60 -7.83 -7.70 -6.64
C LEU A 60 -6.94 -6.55 -6.16
N HIS A 61 -5.94 -6.18 -6.96
CA HIS A 61 -4.96 -5.13 -6.66
C HIS A 61 -5.58 -3.83 -6.13
N THR A 62 -6.82 -3.48 -6.53
CA THR A 62 -7.50 -2.25 -6.09
C THR A 62 -7.70 -2.15 -4.57
N TRP A 63 -7.54 -3.25 -3.82
CA TRP A 63 -7.56 -3.22 -2.36
C TRP A 63 -6.61 -2.17 -1.77
N SER A 64 -5.37 -2.07 -2.28
CA SER A 64 -4.41 -1.11 -1.72
C SER A 64 -4.75 0.32 -2.12
N LEU A 65 -5.37 0.49 -3.29
CA LEU A 65 -5.89 1.78 -3.74
C LEU A 65 -7.01 2.29 -2.83
N SER A 66 -7.95 1.44 -2.43
CA SER A 66 -9.00 1.81 -1.46
C SER A 66 -8.39 2.25 -0.12
N VAL A 67 -7.34 1.59 0.36
CA VAL A 67 -6.63 2.00 1.59
C VAL A 67 -5.99 3.38 1.43
N GLU A 68 -5.34 3.63 0.29
CA GLU A 68 -4.78 4.95 -0.02
C GLU A 68 -5.85 6.03 -0.13
N GLU A 69 -6.97 5.76 -0.81
CA GLU A 69 -8.09 6.70 -0.97
C GLU A 69 -8.72 7.04 0.39
N GLN A 70 -8.96 6.05 1.25
CA GLN A 70 -9.41 6.29 2.63
C GLN A 70 -8.42 7.16 3.40
N PHE A 71 -7.12 6.88 3.30
CA PHE A 71 -6.09 7.69 3.93
C PHE A 71 -6.10 9.13 3.38
N TYR A 72 -6.19 9.32 2.06
CA TYR A 72 -6.21 10.64 1.42
C TYR A 72 -7.51 11.41 1.66
N LEU A 73 -8.58 10.78 2.11
CA LEU A 73 -9.75 11.49 2.63
C LEU A 73 -9.52 12.00 4.06
N LEU A 74 -8.94 11.16 4.93
CA LEU A 74 -8.75 11.48 6.35
C LEU A 74 -7.57 12.43 6.60
N TYR A 75 -6.46 12.23 5.92
CA TYR A 75 -5.19 12.92 6.17
C TYR A 75 -5.25 14.44 5.90
N PRO A 76 -5.82 14.92 4.79
CA PRO A 76 -5.99 16.37 4.56
C PRO A 76 -6.92 17.03 5.57
N LEU A 77 -7.97 16.35 6.03
CA LEU A 77 -8.86 16.86 7.08
C LEU A 77 -8.09 17.02 8.40
N LEU A 78 -7.31 16.02 8.78
CA LEU A 78 -6.45 16.08 9.96
C LEU A 78 -5.48 17.26 9.89
N ILE A 79 -4.80 17.44 8.76
CA ILE A 79 -3.92 18.60 8.54
C ILE A 79 -4.72 19.90 8.60
N PHE A 80 -5.88 19.98 7.95
CA PHE A 80 -6.69 21.19 7.92
C PHE A 80 -7.06 21.68 9.33
N PHE A 81 -7.47 20.77 10.22
CA PHE A 81 -7.84 21.09 11.60
C PHE A 81 -6.62 21.37 12.50
N LEU A 82 -5.50 20.68 12.29
CA LEU A 82 -4.33 20.77 13.17
C LEU A 82 -3.16 21.60 12.63
N ARG A 83 -3.26 22.17 11.41
CA ARG A 83 -2.18 22.97 10.78
C ARG A 83 -1.68 24.14 11.61
N ARG A 84 -2.53 24.71 12.48
CA ARG A 84 -2.17 25.81 13.40
C ARG A 84 -1.45 25.32 14.65
N TYR A 85 -1.49 24.02 14.93
CA TYR A 85 -0.96 23.38 16.12
C TYR A 85 0.09 22.33 15.73
N GLN A 86 1.21 22.78 15.14
CA GLN A 86 2.23 21.87 14.59
C GLN A 86 2.69 20.77 15.56
N ARG A 87 2.91 21.10 16.85
CA ARG A 87 3.27 20.10 17.87
C ARG A 87 2.19 19.04 18.07
N ALA A 88 0.92 19.45 18.07
CA ALA A 88 -0.21 18.53 18.20
C ALA A 88 -0.37 17.67 16.94
N LEU A 89 -0.20 18.25 15.74
CA LEU A 89 -0.20 17.52 14.49
C LEU A 89 0.89 16.44 14.48
N THR A 90 2.14 16.80 14.81
CA THR A 90 3.25 15.84 14.90
C THR A 90 2.96 14.75 15.92
N ALA A 91 2.44 15.10 17.11
CA ALA A 91 2.10 14.11 18.14
C ALA A 91 1.01 13.14 17.66
N VAL A 92 -0.07 13.64 17.06
CA VAL A 92 -1.16 12.80 16.54
C VAL A 92 -0.67 11.87 15.44
N LEU A 93 0.14 12.37 14.51
CA LEU A 93 0.71 11.54 13.44
C LEU A 93 1.68 10.49 13.99
N ALA A 94 2.50 10.84 14.99
CA ALA A 94 3.42 9.91 15.64
C ALA A 94 2.67 8.81 16.42
N ILE A 95 1.64 9.20 17.18
CA ILE A 95 0.78 8.24 17.89
C ILE A 95 0.09 7.31 16.88
N GLY A 96 -0.49 7.87 15.82
CA GLY A 96 -1.12 7.10 14.74
C GLY A 96 -0.14 6.12 14.07
N PHE A 97 1.09 6.57 13.82
CA PHE A 97 2.15 5.73 13.25
C PHE A 97 2.47 4.55 14.16
N PHE A 98 2.78 4.79 15.44
CA PHE A 98 3.14 3.72 16.36
C PHE A 98 1.97 2.79 16.66
N ALA A 99 0.76 3.33 16.80
CA ALA A 99 -0.45 2.53 16.98
C ALA A 99 -0.71 1.61 15.77
N SER A 100 -0.60 2.15 14.55
CA SER A 100 -0.80 1.40 13.32
C SER A 100 0.29 0.34 13.09
N LEU A 101 1.56 0.67 13.35
CA LEU A 101 2.67 -0.28 13.28
C LEU A 101 2.51 -1.41 14.31
N THR A 102 2.14 -1.06 15.55
CA THR A 102 1.92 -2.04 16.62
C THR A 102 0.76 -2.96 16.27
N ALA A 103 -0.35 -2.40 15.77
CA ALA A 103 -1.49 -3.19 15.30
C ALA A 103 -1.08 -4.12 14.15
N CYS A 104 -0.30 -3.64 13.18
CA CYS A 104 0.20 -4.43 12.06
C CYS A 104 1.00 -5.64 12.55
N VAL A 105 2.00 -5.41 13.41
CA VAL A 105 2.88 -6.45 13.94
C VAL A 105 2.10 -7.42 14.83
N PHE A 106 1.28 -6.89 15.75
CA PHE A 106 0.54 -7.70 16.70
C PHE A 106 -0.47 -8.61 16.00
N ILE A 107 -1.27 -8.05 15.08
CA ILE A 107 -2.28 -8.82 14.35
C ILE A 107 -1.61 -9.83 13.41
N SER A 108 -0.51 -9.46 12.75
CA SER A 108 0.18 -10.35 11.82
C SER A 108 0.86 -11.55 12.48
N LEU A 109 1.22 -11.48 13.77
CA LEU A 109 2.05 -12.51 14.43
C LEU A 109 1.38 -13.20 15.61
N TYR A 110 0.53 -12.47 16.34
CA TYR A 110 0.07 -12.91 17.64
C TYR A 110 -1.44 -13.01 17.75
N ALA A 111 -2.23 -12.48 16.80
CA ALA A 111 -3.68 -12.56 16.89
C ALA A 111 -4.16 -13.99 16.53
N PRO A 112 -4.74 -14.73 17.50
CA PRO A 112 -5.43 -15.98 17.21
C PRO A 112 -6.58 -15.73 16.24
N GLU A 113 -6.78 -16.63 15.27
CA GLU A 113 -7.86 -16.54 14.28
C GLU A 113 -9.25 -16.38 14.94
N GLU A 114 -9.41 -16.91 16.17
CA GLU A 114 -10.67 -16.90 16.91
C GLU A 114 -10.93 -15.62 17.73
N THR A 115 -9.95 -14.72 17.91
CA THR A 115 -10.09 -13.55 18.80
C THR A 115 -10.67 -12.29 18.14
N LEU A 116 -10.76 -12.27 16.81
CA LEU A 116 -11.21 -11.09 16.08
C LEU A 116 -12.73 -11.09 15.92
N PRO A 117 -13.42 -9.93 16.08
CA PRO A 117 -14.87 -9.87 15.97
C PRO A 117 -15.38 -10.41 14.63
N TRP A 118 -16.05 -11.57 14.68
CA TRP A 118 -16.70 -12.22 13.54
C TRP A 118 -17.56 -11.25 12.71
N THR A 119 -18.30 -10.37 13.39
CA THR A 119 -19.23 -9.42 12.78
C THR A 119 -18.53 -8.39 11.89
N ILE A 120 -17.26 -8.09 12.16
CA ILE A 120 -16.48 -7.09 11.42
C ILE A 120 -15.62 -7.76 10.36
N PHE A 121 -14.96 -8.87 10.73
CA PHE A 121 -13.86 -9.48 9.96
C PHE A 121 -14.17 -10.87 9.38
N GLY A 122 -15.30 -11.50 9.74
CA GLY A 122 -15.64 -12.84 9.28
C GLY A 122 -14.63 -13.92 9.70
N ASN A 123 -14.50 -14.97 8.90
CA ASN A 123 -13.51 -16.06 9.04
C ASN A 123 -12.12 -15.66 8.50
N ALA A 124 -11.86 -14.37 8.28
CA ALA A 124 -10.62 -13.96 7.61
C ALA A 124 -9.41 -14.23 8.54
N PRO A 125 -8.40 -14.98 8.07
CA PRO A 125 -7.16 -15.17 8.81
C PRO A 125 -6.57 -13.82 9.23
N SER A 126 -5.99 -13.75 10.44
CA SER A 126 -5.42 -12.53 11.01
C SER A 126 -4.41 -11.84 10.09
N ILE A 127 -3.67 -12.63 9.29
CA ILE A 127 -2.76 -12.10 8.27
C ILE A 127 -3.47 -11.27 7.20
N ASN A 128 -4.66 -11.68 6.74
CA ASN A 128 -5.42 -10.92 5.74
C ASN A 128 -5.94 -9.59 6.31
N ILE A 129 -6.30 -9.57 7.60
CA ILE A 129 -6.71 -8.33 8.26
C ILE A 129 -5.54 -7.35 8.31
N SER A 130 -4.36 -7.82 8.76
CA SER A 130 -3.16 -6.98 8.78
C SER A 130 -2.77 -6.50 7.37
N PHE A 131 -3.08 -7.31 6.35
CA PHE A 131 -2.74 -7.04 4.97
C PHE A 131 -3.69 -6.03 4.30
N TYR A 132 -5.00 -6.13 4.48
CA TYR A 132 -6.00 -5.31 3.76
C TYR A 132 -6.45 -4.04 4.49
N MET A 133 -6.25 -3.94 5.81
CA MET A 133 -6.90 -2.89 6.60
C MET A 133 -6.08 -1.60 6.72
N LEU A 134 -6.75 -0.45 6.60
CA LEU A 134 -6.12 0.86 6.80
C LEU A 134 -5.46 1.00 8.19
N PRO A 135 -6.10 0.63 9.33
CA PRO A 135 -5.47 0.74 10.63
C PRO A 135 -4.14 0.01 10.77
N THR A 136 -3.91 -1.10 10.05
CA THR A 136 -2.63 -1.85 10.08
C THR A 136 -1.66 -1.41 8.98
N ARG A 137 -2.10 -0.62 8.00
CA ARG A 137 -1.28 -0.15 6.88
C ARG A 137 -0.93 1.34 6.95
N ALA A 138 -1.69 2.13 7.70
CA ALA A 138 -1.56 3.59 7.76
C ALA A 138 -0.15 4.05 8.15
N TRP A 139 0.57 3.30 9.01
CA TRP A 139 1.94 3.64 9.41
C TRP A 139 2.89 3.81 8.23
N GLN A 140 2.69 3.09 7.12
CA GLN A 140 3.54 3.17 5.92
C GLN A 140 3.42 4.55 5.26
N LEU A 141 2.19 5.04 5.13
CA LEU A 141 1.87 6.37 4.58
C LEU A 141 2.24 7.48 5.57
N LEU A 142 1.97 7.25 6.86
CA LEU A 142 2.33 8.18 7.94
C LEU A 142 3.83 8.37 8.08
N ALA A 143 4.65 7.37 7.73
CA ALA A 143 6.12 7.49 7.72
C ALA A 143 6.57 8.66 6.83
N GLY A 144 6.02 8.77 5.62
CA GLY A 144 6.30 9.87 4.70
C GLY A 144 5.77 11.21 5.22
N GLY A 145 4.56 11.21 5.78
CA GLY A 145 3.98 12.43 6.38
C GLY A 145 4.78 12.96 7.58
N LEU A 146 5.28 12.06 8.43
CA LEU A 146 6.15 12.40 9.56
C LEU A 146 7.52 12.88 9.11
N LEU A 147 8.05 12.33 8.01
CA LEU A 147 9.35 12.75 7.47
C LEU A 147 9.36 14.25 7.13
N VAL A 148 8.25 14.78 6.61
CA VAL A 148 8.12 16.21 6.29
C VAL A 148 8.11 17.09 7.54
N LEU A 149 7.47 16.64 8.63
CA LEU A 149 7.36 17.41 9.88
C LEU A 149 8.59 17.25 10.79
N CYS A 150 9.23 16.09 10.72
CA CYS A 150 10.35 15.67 11.53
C CYS A 150 11.45 15.12 10.61
N PRO A 151 12.08 15.97 9.78
CA PRO A 151 13.15 15.54 8.89
C PRO A 151 14.30 14.97 9.71
N ILE A 152 14.87 13.88 9.22
CA ILE A 152 16.00 13.22 9.89
C ILE A 152 17.25 14.06 9.62
N SER A 153 17.86 14.57 10.69
CA SER A 153 19.12 15.31 10.59
C SER A 153 20.30 14.35 10.56
N TYR A 154 21.16 14.49 9.56
CA TYR A 154 22.42 13.75 9.43
C TYR A 154 23.48 14.59 8.71
N PRO A 155 24.78 14.36 8.96
CA PRO A 155 25.84 15.02 8.22
C PRO A 155 25.78 14.70 6.71
N ALA A 156 25.89 15.73 5.86
CA ALA A 156 25.76 15.60 4.40
C ALA A 156 26.66 14.52 3.76
N ARG A 157 27.83 14.25 4.35
CA ARG A 157 28.75 13.18 3.91
C ARG A 157 28.11 11.78 3.93
N TYR A 158 27.09 11.55 4.76
CA TYR A 158 26.39 10.27 4.84
C TYR A 158 25.21 10.16 3.88
N ALA A 159 24.78 11.25 3.22
CA ALA A 159 23.63 11.24 2.32
C ALA A 159 23.75 10.15 1.23
N GLY A 160 24.93 10.02 0.61
CA GLY A 160 25.16 8.99 -0.40
C GLY A 160 25.03 7.56 0.14
N ILE A 161 25.51 7.31 1.37
CA ILE A 161 25.44 6.00 2.03
C ILE A 161 24.00 5.68 2.41
N LEU A 162 23.26 6.65 2.96
CA LEU A 162 21.84 6.48 3.32
C LEU A 162 20.97 6.23 2.10
N ALA A 163 21.18 6.97 1.01
CA ALA A 163 20.47 6.75 -0.24
C ALA A 163 20.74 5.35 -0.82
N LEU A 164 22.01 4.91 -0.80
CA LEU A 164 22.38 3.57 -1.26
C LEU A 164 21.78 2.48 -0.36
N ALA A 165 21.86 2.64 0.96
CA ALA A 165 21.26 1.72 1.91
C ALA A 165 19.75 1.59 1.68
N GLY A 166 19.06 2.70 1.39
CA GLY A 166 17.64 2.65 1.09
C GLY A 166 17.31 1.89 -0.20
N ILE A 167 18.11 2.09 -1.27
CA ILE A 167 18.00 1.27 -2.50
C ILE A 167 18.25 -0.21 -2.21
N VAL A 168 19.26 -0.53 -1.40
CA VAL A 168 19.55 -1.91 -1.01
C VAL A 168 18.39 -2.51 -0.23
N PHE A 169 17.79 -1.79 0.72
CA PHE A 169 16.62 -2.29 1.47
C PHE A 169 15.42 -2.55 0.57
N ILE A 170 15.14 -1.66 -0.39
CA ILE A 170 14.09 -1.88 -1.39
C ILE A 170 14.44 -3.12 -2.24
N GLY A 171 15.67 -3.21 -2.75
CA GLY A 171 16.11 -4.33 -3.58
C GLY A 171 16.04 -5.68 -2.85
N VAL A 172 16.50 -5.76 -1.61
CA VAL A 172 16.38 -6.96 -0.77
C VAL A 172 14.91 -7.32 -0.59
N SER A 173 14.03 -6.36 -0.35
CA SER A 173 12.59 -6.64 -0.21
C SER A 173 11.98 -7.21 -1.50
N VAL A 174 12.43 -6.74 -2.67
CA VAL A 174 11.95 -7.24 -3.97
C VAL A 174 12.43 -8.67 -4.27
N PHE A 175 13.70 -8.99 -3.95
CA PHE A 175 14.30 -10.26 -4.35
C PHE A 175 14.27 -11.35 -3.26
N SER A 176 14.05 -10.99 -2.00
CA SER A 176 14.10 -11.93 -0.88
C SER A 176 12.73 -12.26 -0.29
N PHE A 177 11.67 -11.51 -0.62
CA PHE A 177 10.34 -11.81 -0.11
C PHE A 177 9.63 -12.82 -0.99
N ASP A 178 9.14 -13.90 -0.38
CA ASP A 178 8.38 -14.96 -1.03
C ASP A 178 7.03 -15.19 -0.31
N SER A 179 6.25 -16.16 -0.79
CA SER A 179 4.94 -16.51 -0.25
C SER A 179 4.98 -17.16 1.14
N PHE A 180 6.16 -17.56 1.64
CA PHE A 180 6.33 -18.17 2.96
C PHE A 180 6.60 -17.11 4.04
N ILE A 181 6.94 -15.88 3.65
CA ILE A 181 7.07 -14.77 4.59
C ILE A 181 5.69 -14.29 5.04
N HIS A 182 5.49 -14.19 6.35
CA HIS A 182 4.33 -13.55 6.97
C HIS A 182 4.40 -12.03 6.76
N TYR A 183 4.00 -11.59 5.57
CA TYR A 183 3.93 -10.18 5.18
C TYR A 183 2.52 -9.62 5.42
N PRO A 184 2.35 -8.38 5.92
CA PRO A 184 3.35 -7.33 6.12
C PRO A 184 4.25 -7.50 7.35
N GLY A 185 3.69 -7.76 8.54
CA GLY A 185 4.42 -7.99 9.79
C GLY A 185 5.63 -7.06 10.03
N TYR A 186 6.70 -7.61 10.58
CA TYR A 186 7.98 -6.88 10.72
C TYR A 186 8.66 -6.61 9.37
N TYR A 187 8.47 -7.48 8.38
CA TYR A 187 9.17 -7.45 7.09
C TYR A 187 8.86 -6.18 6.30
N ALA A 188 7.64 -5.66 6.41
CA ALA A 188 7.24 -4.41 5.77
C ALA A 188 8.04 -3.18 6.24
N ASN A 189 8.75 -3.24 7.38
CA ASN A 189 9.65 -2.16 7.80
C ASN A 189 10.81 -1.97 6.83
N LEU A 190 11.33 -3.05 6.24
CA LEU A 190 12.48 -2.98 5.35
C LEU A 190 12.24 -2.10 4.11
N PRO A 191 11.19 -2.33 3.29
CA PRO A 191 10.93 -1.46 2.14
C PRO A 191 10.50 -0.05 2.55
N VAL A 192 9.78 0.11 3.68
CA VAL A 192 9.34 1.44 4.15
C VAL A 192 10.53 2.28 4.62
N LEU A 193 11.43 1.71 5.43
CA LEU A 193 12.68 2.37 5.81
C LEU A 193 13.53 2.67 4.57
N GLY A 194 13.57 1.75 3.61
CA GLY A 194 14.27 1.95 2.35
C GLY A 194 13.76 3.19 1.59
N ALA A 195 12.44 3.33 1.48
CA ALA A 195 11.80 4.49 0.85
C ALA A 195 12.08 5.80 1.63
N VAL A 196 11.91 5.79 2.96
CA VAL A 196 12.19 6.95 3.82
C VAL A 196 13.65 7.42 3.66
N LEU A 197 14.61 6.49 3.67
CA LEU A 197 16.02 6.81 3.48
C LEU A 197 16.31 7.40 2.10
N VAL A 198 15.74 6.83 1.03
CA VAL A 198 15.92 7.35 -0.32
C VAL A 198 15.33 8.75 -0.43
N ILE A 199 14.09 8.97 0.00
CA ILE A 199 13.42 10.27 -0.08
C ILE A 199 14.23 11.34 0.66
N GLN A 200 14.56 11.09 1.92
CA GLN A 200 15.29 12.05 2.75
C GLN A 200 16.70 12.33 2.17
N ALA A 201 17.43 11.27 1.80
CA ALA A 201 18.81 11.40 1.35
C ALA A 201 18.96 11.99 -0.06
N THR A 202 17.89 12.01 -0.85
CA THR A 202 17.91 12.52 -2.24
C THR A 202 17.18 13.84 -2.43
N GLU A 203 16.49 14.36 -1.41
CA GLU A 203 15.80 15.66 -1.42
C GLU A 203 16.71 16.79 -1.94
N ASN A 204 17.96 16.82 -1.46
CA ASN A 204 19.00 17.70 -1.96
C ASN A 204 19.84 16.92 -2.99
N SER A 205 19.57 17.13 -4.28
CA SER A 205 19.95 16.32 -5.46
C SER A 205 21.46 16.03 -5.69
N GLY A 206 22.33 16.29 -4.71
CA GLY A 206 23.78 16.09 -4.79
C GLY A 206 24.24 14.62 -4.69
N THR A 207 23.39 13.68 -4.26
CA THR A 207 23.80 12.27 -4.15
C THR A 207 23.85 11.60 -5.54
N ARG A 208 24.76 10.62 -5.71
CA ARG A 208 24.83 9.83 -6.96
C ARG A 208 23.51 9.10 -7.24
N VAL A 209 22.90 8.53 -6.18
CA VAL A 209 21.60 7.86 -6.26
C VAL A 209 20.52 8.83 -6.71
N GLY A 210 20.42 10.01 -6.10
CA GLY A 210 19.45 11.04 -6.49
C GLY A 210 19.60 11.46 -7.95
N ARG A 211 20.84 11.63 -8.44
CA ARG A 211 21.10 11.95 -9.85
C ARG A 211 20.65 10.85 -10.82
N VAL A 212 20.89 9.58 -10.50
CA VAL A 212 20.43 8.45 -11.32
C VAL A 212 18.90 8.39 -11.36
N LEU A 213 18.24 8.48 -10.20
CA LEU A 213 16.78 8.47 -10.09
C LEU A 213 16.12 9.68 -10.77
N SER A 214 16.87 10.78 -10.94
CA SER A 214 16.40 12.00 -11.61
C SER A 214 16.61 12.01 -13.12
N THR A 215 17.14 10.93 -13.72
CA THR A 215 17.27 10.82 -15.19
C THR A 215 15.90 10.68 -15.86
N ASP A 216 15.81 11.03 -17.14
CA ASP A 216 14.54 11.00 -17.89
C ASP A 216 13.88 9.62 -17.90
N GLY A 217 14.68 8.55 -17.99
CA GLY A 217 14.15 7.18 -17.96
C GLY A 217 13.43 6.85 -16.65
N PHE A 218 14.09 7.09 -15.51
CA PHE A 218 13.48 6.83 -14.20
C PHE A 218 12.28 7.76 -13.91
N ARG A 219 12.37 9.04 -14.32
CA ARG A 219 11.24 9.97 -14.22
C ARG A 219 10.05 9.53 -15.06
N TRP A 220 10.28 9.08 -16.29
CA TRP A 220 9.23 8.56 -17.17
C TRP A 220 8.53 7.34 -16.57
N ILE A 221 9.28 6.39 -16.01
CA ILE A 221 8.71 5.24 -15.29
C ILE A 221 7.83 5.72 -14.12
N GLY A 222 8.31 6.70 -13.35
CA GLY A 222 7.55 7.32 -12.27
C GLY A 222 6.23 7.95 -12.75
N LEU A 223 6.25 8.68 -13.87
CA LEU A 223 5.07 9.34 -14.44
C LEU A 223 3.97 8.35 -14.89
N ILE A 224 4.35 7.16 -15.38
CA ILE A 224 3.39 6.14 -15.83
C ILE A 224 3.07 5.08 -14.77
N SER A 225 3.76 5.09 -13.63
CA SER A 225 3.70 4.05 -12.59
C SER A 225 2.26 3.75 -12.13
N TYR A 226 1.45 4.78 -11.89
CA TYR A 226 0.06 4.63 -11.50
C TYR A 226 -0.78 3.92 -12.57
N SER A 227 -0.65 4.33 -13.84
CA SER A 227 -1.36 3.69 -14.94
C SER A 227 -0.91 2.24 -15.13
N LEU A 228 0.40 1.97 -15.09
CA LEU A 228 0.94 0.61 -15.16
C LEU A 228 0.40 -0.26 -14.03
N TYR A 229 0.36 0.27 -12.81
CA TYR A 229 -0.20 -0.42 -11.65
C TYR A 229 -1.69 -0.75 -11.82
N LEU A 230 -2.49 0.08 -12.48
CA LEU A 230 -3.90 -0.26 -12.73
C LEU A 230 -4.05 -1.36 -13.79
N TRP A 231 -3.25 -1.33 -14.86
CA TRP A 231 -3.43 -2.23 -15.99
C TRP A 231 -2.77 -3.61 -15.81
N HIS A 232 -1.68 -3.71 -15.05
CA HIS A 232 -0.91 -4.96 -14.99
C HIS A 232 -1.73 -6.15 -14.48
N TRP A 233 -2.55 -5.95 -13.44
CA TRP A 233 -3.21 -7.06 -12.75
C TRP A 233 -4.41 -7.63 -13.52
N PRO A 234 -5.36 -6.82 -14.05
CA PRO A 234 -6.42 -7.37 -14.89
C PRO A 234 -5.87 -8.16 -16.09
N LEU A 235 -4.82 -7.65 -16.74
CA LEU A 235 -4.19 -8.33 -17.87
C LEU A 235 -3.63 -9.71 -17.50
N LEU A 236 -2.99 -9.81 -16.33
CA LEU A 236 -2.46 -11.08 -15.82
C LEU A 236 -3.58 -12.04 -15.38
N SER A 237 -4.63 -11.51 -14.78
CA SER A 237 -5.77 -12.28 -14.29
C SER A 237 -6.61 -12.87 -15.43
N PHE A 238 -6.86 -12.12 -16.51
CA PHE A 238 -7.62 -12.62 -17.66
C PHE A 238 -6.79 -13.55 -18.57
N HIS A 239 -5.47 -13.53 -18.48
CA HIS A 239 -4.59 -14.42 -19.25
C HIS A 239 -4.51 -15.83 -18.66
N ARG A 240 -4.73 -15.98 -17.35
CA ARG A 240 -4.65 -17.28 -16.65
C ARG A 240 -5.95 -18.06 -16.80
#